data_AF-A0A8S2YLD7-F1
#
_entry.id   AF-A0A8S2YLD7-F1
#
_cell.length_a   1.000
_cell.length_b   1.000
_cell.length_c   1.000
_cell.angle_alpha   90.00
_cell.angle_beta   90.00
_cell.angle_gamma   90.00
#
_symmetry.space_group_name_H-M   'P 1'
#
loop_
_entity.id
_entity.type
_entity.pdbx_description
1 polymer ?
#
loop_
_entity_poly.entity_id
_entity_poly.type
_entity_poly.pdbx_seq_one_letter_code
_entity_poly.pdbx_strand_id
1 'polypeptide(L)' 'MASSSRIFSFGLGHSPSRSLVKGLARATNGRFVFIPPNTTVDVHVGEQLRKALQQCITNVKVTWNLGTTGIETAPTQLP' A
#
# COMPACT_ATOMS: atom_id res chain seq x y z
N MET A 1 15.56 0.27 -10.68
CA MET A 1 15.57 1.55 -9.93
C MET A 1 14.14 1.93 -9.55
N ALA A 2 13.61 1.40 -8.44
CA ALA A 2 12.43 1.99 -7.80
C ALA A 2 12.97 2.98 -6.77
N SER A 3 12.65 4.24 -7.00
CA SER A 3 13.23 5.44 -6.39
C SER A 3 13.27 5.38 -4.86
N SER A 4 14.27 6.02 -4.24
CA SER A 4 14.41 6.29 -2.80
C SER A 4 13.27 7.15 -2.20
N SER A 5 12.15 7.30 -2.90
CA SER A 5 11.08 8.22 -2.57
C SER A 5 9.79 7.45 -2.29
N ARG A 6 9.09 7.84 -1.22
CA ARG A 6 7.74 7.38 -0.92
C ARG A 6 6.71 8.27 -1.60
N ILE A 7 5.79 7.70 -2.36
CA ILE A 7 4.71 8.45 -3.02
C ILE A 7 3.37 8.21 -2.31
N PHE A 8 2.73 9.30 -1.89
CA PHE A 8 1.41 9.30 -1.29
C PHE A 8 0.40 9.77 -2.35
N SER A 9 -0.51 8.89 -2.73
CA SER A 9 -1.38 9.07 -3.90
C SER A 9 -2.85 9.22 -3.52
N PHE A 10 -3.56 10.05 -4.27
CA PHE A 10 -4.96 10.36 -4.02
C PHE A 10 -5.79 10.03 -5.27
N GLY A 11 -6.85 9.25 -5.10
CA GLY A 11 -7.87 9.09 -6.13
C GLY A 11 -9.09 9.94 -5.77
N LEU A 12 -9.36 10.98 -6.54
CA LEU A 12 -10.44 11.93 -6.26
C LEU A 12 -11.69 11.63 -7.09
N GLY A 13 -12.86 11.86 -6.48
CA GLY A 13 -14.14 11.89 -7.19
C GLY A 13 -14.70 10.52 -7.53
N HIS A 14 -15.52 10.47 -8.59
CA HIS A 14 -16.40 9.33 -8.88
C HIS A 14 -15.68 8.10 -9.46
N SER A 15 -14.60 8.29 -10.22
CA SER A 15 -13.97 7.17 -10.95
C SER A 15 -12.45 7.33 -11.15
N PRO A 16 -11.67 7.53 -10.08
CA PRO A 16 -10.22 7.48 -10.18
C PRO A 16 -9.75 6.06 -10.51
N SER A 17 -8.69 5.95 -11.32
CA SER A 17 -8.08 4.65 -11.66
C SER A 17 -7.54 3.96 -10.41
N ARG A 18 -8.27 2.93 -9.95
CA ARG A 18 -7.93 2.21 -8.72
C ARG A 18 -6.65 1.40 -8.85
N SER A 19 -6.41 0.81 -10.02
CA SER A 19 -5.20 0.04 -10.30
C SER A 19 -3.97 0.92 -10.26
N LEU A 20 -4.01 2.09 -10.90
CA LEU A 20 -2.88 3.04 -10.94
C LEU A 20 -2.58 3.61 -9.54
N VAL A 21 -3.58 4.15 -8.85
CA VAL A 21 -3.40 4.79 -7.54
C VAL A 21 -2.86 3.79 -6.51
N LYS A 22 -3.40 2.57 -6.48
CA LYS A 22 -2.89 1.51 -5.60
C LYS A 22 -1.50 1.04 -6.04
N GLY A 23 -1.29 0.87 -7.34
CA GLY A 23 -0.03 0.40 -7.92
C GLY A 23 1.12 1.34 -7.58
N LEU A 24 0.91 2.65 -7.75
CA LEU A 24 1.90 3.67 -7.44
C LEU A 24 2.31 3.64 -5.96
N ALA A 25 1.34 3.66 -5.06
CA ALA A 25 1.62 3.58 -3.62
C ALA A 25 2.39 2.31 -3.23
N ARG A 26 2.05 1.16 -3.82
CA ARG A 26 2.73 -0.12 -3.56
C ARG A 26 4.15 -0.13 -4.09
N ALA A 27 4.37 0.34 -5.31
CA ALA A 27 5.68 0.35 -5.96
C ALA A 27 6.69 1.27 -5.25
N THR A 28 6.21 2.28 -4.52
CA THR A 28 7.07 3.28 -3.86
C THR A 28 7.06 3.19 -2.33
N ASN A 29 6.57 2.11 -1.72
CA ASN A 29 6.44 2.00 -0.25
C ASN A 29 5.66 3.19 0.38
N GLY A 30 4.69 3.71 -0.35
CA GLY A 30 3.87 4.85 0.07
C GLY A 30 2.48 4.42 0.49
N ARG A 31 1.52 5.35 0.42
CA ARG A 31 0.12 5.10 0.79
C ARG A 31 -0.82 5.69 -0.25
N PHE A 32 -2.01 5.12 -0.36
CA PHE A 32 -3.08 5.66 -1.19
C PHE A 32 -4.31 5.99 -0.34
N VAL A 33 -5.10 6.96 -0.80
CA VAL A 33 -6.44 7.29 -0.30
C VAL A 33 -7.37 7.56 -1.48
N PHE A 34 -8.62 7.10 -1.37
CA PHE A 34 -9.69 7.53 -2.29
C PHE A 34 -10.58 8.52 -1.56
N ILE A 35 -10.76 9.70 -2.14
CA ILE A 35 -11.56 10.79 -1.60
C ILE A 35 -12.83 10.88 -2.45
N PRO A 36 -14.01 10.58 -1.88
CA PRO A 36 -15.28 10.66 -2.58
C PRO A 36 -15.58 12.08 -3.09
N PRO A 37 -16.42 12.23 -4.11
CA PRO A 37 -16.90 13.55 -4.56
C PRO A 37 -17.60 14.28 -3.40
N ASN A 38 -17.56 15.62 -3.43
CA ASN A 38 -18.18 16.49 -2.43
C ASN A 38 -17.69 16.27 -0.99
N THR A 39 -16.46 15.77 -0.82
CA THR A 39 -15.81 15.65 0.49
C THR A 39 -14.61 16.57 0.58
N THR A 40 -14.35 17.09 1.79
CA THR A 40 -13.23 18.00 2.05
C THR A 40 -11.90 17.26 1.96
N VAL A 41 -11.02 17.75 1.09
CA VAL A 41 -9.73 17.10 0.80
C VAL A 41 -8.72 17.32 1.93
N ASP A 42 -8.85 18.41 2.68
CA ASP A 42 -7.87 18.90 3.65
C ASP A 42 -7.52 17.86 4.73
N VAL A 43 -8.54 17.20 5.29
CA VAL A 43 -8.36 16.17 6.33
C VAL A 43 -7.55 14.99 5.79
N HIS A 44 -7.84 14.56 4.55
CA HIS A 44 -7.13 13.45 3.92
C HIS A 44 -5.69 13.82 3.56
N VAL A 45 -5.46 15.05 3.11
CA VAL A 45 -4.12 15.57 2.82
C VAL A 45 -3.30 15.67 4.11
N GLY A 46 -3.86 16.23 5.18
CA GLY A 46 -3.21 16.31 6.49
C GLY A 46 -2.82 14.93 7.02
N GLU A 47 -3.71 13.94 6.91
CA GLU A 47 -3.42 12.56 7.32
C GLU A 47 -2.34 11.88 6.47
N GLN A 48 -2.33 12.10 5.15
CA GLN A 48 -1.24 11.58 4.31
C GLN A 48 0.08 12.29 4.60
N LEU A 49 0.07 13.62 4.79
CA LEU A 49 1.25 14.39 5.14
C LEU A 49 1.84 13.94 6.48
N ARG A 50 0.99 13.73 7.49
CA ARG A 50 1.41 13.17 8.79
C ARG A 50 2.15 11.85 8.60
N LYS A 51 1.66 10.95 7.73
CA LYS A 51 2.30 9.66 7.41
C LYS A 51 3.59 9.82 6.60
N ALA A 52 3.65 10.82 5.72
CA ALA A 52 4.85 11.16 4.98
C ALA A 52 5.97 11.64 5.91
N LEU A 53 5.62 12.41 6.94
CA LEU A 53 6.58 12.93 7.93
C LEU A 53 7.01 11.89 8.98
N GLN A 54 6.27 10.79 9.15
CA GLN A 54 6.71 9.70 10.03
C GLN A 54 8.05 9.13 9.54
N GLN A 55 8.93 8.82 10.50
CA GLN A 55 10.16 8.11 10.26
C GLN A 55 9.91 6.77 9.54
N CYS A 56 10.81 6.40 8.64
CA CYS A 56 10.71 5.17 7.86
C CYS A 56 11.94 4.32 8.11
N ILE A 57 11.73 3.11 8.62
CA ILE A 57 12.78 2.08 8.65
C ILE A 57 12.87 1.51 7.23
N THR A 58 14.06 1.59 6.64
CA THR A 58 14.34 1.05 5.31
C THR A 58 15.06 -0.29 5.43
N ASN A 59 15.04 -1.07 4.35
CA ASN A 59 15.74 -2.36 4.26
C ASN A 59 15.31 -3.41 5.30
N VAL A 60 14.02 -3.41 5.68
CA VAL A 60 13.47 -4.44 6.57
C VAL A 60 13.40 -5.76 5.82
N LYS A 61 14.00 -6.80 6.38
CA LYS A 61 13.97 -8.17 5.83
C LYS A 61 13.26 -9.08 6.83
N VAL A 62 12.28 -9.84 6.33
CA VAL A 62 11.64 -10.92 7.08
C VAL A 62 12.18 -12.23 6.54
N THR A 63 12.81 -13.01 7.42
CA THR A 63 13.28 -14.36 7.11
C THR A 63 12.27 -15.35 7.68
N TRP A 64 11.53 -16.03 6.80
CA TRP A 64 10.62 -17.09 7.19
C TRP A 64 11.40 -18.39 7.33
N ASN A 65 11.56 -18.87 8.57
CA ASN A 65 12.13 -20.20 8.84
C ASN A 65 10.99 -21.22 8.84
N LEU A 66 10.49 -21.54 7.65
CA LEU A 66 9.56 -22.64 7.45
C LEU A 66 10.38 -23.93 7.59
N GLY A 67 10.34 -24.55 8.77
CA GLY A 67 10.94 -25.87 8.97
C GLY A 67 10.41 -26.88 7.96
N THR A 68 11.15 -27.96 7.70
CA THR A 68 10.76 -29.01 6.75
C THR A 68 9.56 -29.86 7.21
N THR A 69 9.16 -29.76 8.47
CA THR A 69 8.03 -30.49 9.06
C THR A 69 6.78 -29.62 9.10
N GLY A 70 5.72 -30.04 8.40
CA GLY A 70 4.39 -29.40 8.43
C GLY A 70 4.00 -28.63 7.16
N ILE A 71 4.72 -28.81 6.06
CA ILE A 71 4.30 -28.31 4.74
C ILE A 71 3.22 -29.25 4.21
N GLU A 72 1.95 -28.92 4.45
CA GLU A 72 0.82 -29.63 3.86
C GLU A 72 0.40 -28.90 2.58
N THR A 73 0.23 -29.65 1.49
CA THR A 73 -0.24 -29.08 0.23
C THR A 73 -1.74 -28.83 0.33
N ALA A 74 -2.18 -27.63 -0.03
CA ALA A 74 -3.61 -27.32 -0.08
C ALA A 74 -4.30 -28.23 -1.11
N PRO A 75 -5.37 -28.97 -0.74
CA PRO A 75 -6.04 -29.87 -1.67
C PRO A 75 -6.60 -29.10 -2.87
N THR A 76 -6.31 -29.61 -4.07
CA THR A 76 -6.71 -28.97 -5.34
C THR A 76 -8.19 -29.20 -5.68
N GLN A 77 -8.85 -30.17 -5.04
CA GLN A 77 -10.28 -30.40 -5.21
C GLN A 77 -11.07 -29.99 -3.97
N LEU A 78 -12.11 -29.20 -4.20
CA LEU A 78 -13.17 -28.94 -3.23
C LEU A 78 -14.09 -30.18 -3.12
N PRO A 79 -14.65 -30.46 -1.93
CA PRO A 79 -15.63 -31.53 -1.74
C PRO A 79 -16.93 -31.28 -2.52
#